data_AF-A0A5E4M3I0-F1
#
_entry.id   AF-A0A5E4M3I0-F1
#
_cell.length_a   1.000
_cell.length_b   1.000
_cell.length_c   1.000
_cell.angle_alpha   90.00
_cell.angle_beta   90.00
_cell.angle_gamma   90.00
#
_symmetry.space_group_name_H-M   'P 1'
#
loop_
_entity.id
_entity.type
_entity.pdbx_description
1 polymer ?
#
loop_
_entity_poly.entity_id
_entity_poly.type
_entity_poly.pdbx_seq_one_letter_code
_entity_poly.pdbx_strand_id
1 'polypeptide(L)'
;MMKSHQEIVRIYFKYLTQTNFDKAKDFMERQRSVLLSSVWPKPLFNILCDFAVAEKNYSDTNFEPEKNKLVARKEDENYLDFVYKTLFQDLGLLQEEVEDNYILEFITSLSKFISIRIKLLEFYDKLYEVGSSYSNIDFKELAETIEQIQSEVVIPSAIDGAMQILEYELDSMKHLFYCHWHLENWLYIESVLSLKRGSDAIIMWEKCYENKESWKFGSLFMSKNPLPRLVLWFKKFKLMTVSKFTLYFYKVLLEFTTYHDMRYFCNNYNLNLFTKMQLLHKKSEAQSVMLVFDTSELTNYKGPGYWSPSRDIVDPDIKYQIMLSFPKVPIKLDVLEKLISENNEDEFSMNKSSIIYIGKAAYLIMRVDTRITFIIFYNSKPKNEEKEKSNTFEFISQLRCHRLFPLINSSNYLVH
;
A
#
# COMPACT_ATOMS: atom_id res chain seq x y z
N MET A 1 18.45 16.28 39.00
CA MET A 1 18.34 14.87 39.40
C MET A 1 18.77 14.01 38.23
N MET A 2 19.69 13.06 38.42
CA MET A 2 20.02 12.09 37.36
C MET A 2 18.78 11.23 37.08
N LYS A 3 18.39 11.12 35.81
CA LYS A 3 17.31 10.22 35.38
C LYS A 3 17.82 8.78 35.40
N SER A 4 16.96 7.81 35.69
CA SER A 4 17.32 6.40 35.54
C SER A 4 17.50 6.04 34.06
N HIS A 5 18.25 4.98 33.77
CA HIS A 5 18.43 4.46 32.40
C HIS A 5 17.09 4.20 31.71
N GLN A 6 16.14 3.60 32.44
CA GLN A 6 14.77 3.35 31.98
C GLN A 6 14.01 4.62 31.60
N GLU A 7 14.14 5.68 32.41
CA GLU A 7 13.46 6.93 32.13
C GLU A 7 14.07 7.68 30.94
N ILE A 8 15.38 7.55 30.71
CA ILE A 8 16.05 8.10 29.51
C ILE A 8 15.51 7.42 28.26
N VAL A 9 15.50 6.08 28.21
CA VAL A 9 14.98 5.30 27.08
C VAL A 9 13.52 5.65 26.82
N ARG A 10 12.68 5.65 27.87
CA ARG A 10 11.25 5.99 27.75
C ARG A 10 11.02 7.38 27.15
N ILE A 11 11.77 8.40 27.59
CA ILE A 11 11.63 9.76 27.09
C ILE A 11 12.11 9.86 25.63
N TYR A 12 13.23 9.22 25.31
CA TYR A 12 13.76 9.19 23.95
C TYR A 12 12.76 8.58 22.95
N PHE A 13 12.21 7.40 23.25
CA PHE A 13 11.22 6.76 22.39
C PHE A 13 9.87 7.48 22.37
N LYS A 14 9.51 8.18 23.45
CA LYS A 14 8.36 9.10 23.42
C LYS A 14 8.57 10.22 22.40
N TYR A 15 9.77 10.76 22.25
CA TYR A 15 10.04 11.77 21.22
C TYR A 15 10.00 11.17 19.81
N LEU A 16 10.59 9.98 19.61
CA LEU A 16 10.56 9.29 18.31
C LEU A 16 9.13 8.97 17.86
N THR A 17 8.30 8.45 18.76
CA THR A 17 6.90 8.10 18.46
C THR A 17 6.02 9.30 18.13
N GLN A 18 6.37 10.46 18.68
CA GLN A 18 5.76 11.74 18.34
C GLN A 18 6.40 12.41 17.13
N THR A 19 7.35 11.75 16.45
CA THR A 19 8.14 12.26 15.33
C THR A 19 8.88 13.57 15.60
N ASN A 20 9.23 13.77 16.87
CA ASN A 20 10.10 14.85 17.31
C ASN A 20 11.56 14.38 17.24
N PHE A 21 12.00 13.93 16.07
CA PHE A 21 13.32 13.32 15.87
C PHE A 21 14.47 14.26 16.28
N ASP A 22 14.37 15.55 15.95
CA ASP A 22 15.37 16.54 16.33
C ASP A 22 15.44 16.71 17.87
N LYS A 23 14.29 16.70 18.56
CA LYS A 23 14.25 16.72 20.03
C LYS A 23 14.79 15.44 20.64
N ALA A 24 14.55 14.29 20.01
CA ALA A 24 15.08 13.00 20.45
C ALA A 24 16.61 13.00 20.40
N LYS A 25 17.18 13.48 19.28
CA LYS A 25 18.62 13.66 19.10
C LYS A 25 19.21 14.63 20.12
N ASP A 26 18.67 15.85 20.21
CA ASP A 26 19.12 16.87 21.16
C ASP A 26 19.07 16.36 22.62
N PHE A 27 18.04 15.57 22.94
CA PHE A 27 17.89 14.96 24.25
C PHE A 27 19.05 13.99 24.55
N MET A 28 19.41 13.12 23.60
CA MET A 28 20.51 12.16 23.77
C MET A 28 21.87 12.86 23.83
N GLU A 29 22.12 13.90 23.03
CA GLU A 29 23.36 14.68 23.09
C GLU A 29 23.55 15.36 24.45
N ARG A 30 22.47 15.85 25.05
CA ARG A 30 22.49 16.42 26.42
C ARG A 30 22.71 15.34 27.48
N GLN A 31 22.11 14.16 27.34
CA GLN A 31 22.36 13.07 28.29
C GLN A 31 23.83 12.62 28.22
N ARG A 32 24.44 12.59 27.02
CA ARG A 32 25.85 12.25 26.83
C ARG A 32 26.79 13.15 27.62
N SER A 33 26.52 14.46 27.72
CA SER A 33 27.36 15.40 28.48
C SER A 33 27.16 15.31 30.00
N VAL A 34 25.95 14.93 30.44
CA VAL A 34 25.60 14.80 31.87
C VAL A 34 26.07 13.46 32.46
N LEU A 35 26.11 12.40 31.64
CA LEU A 35 26.37 11.01 32.07
C LEU A 35 27.79 10.53 31.76
N LEU A 36 28.76 11.46 31.60
CA LEU A 36 30.15 11.14 31.28
C LEU A 36 30.84 10.20 32.29
N SER A 37 30.29 10.05 33.51
CA SER A 37 30.76 9.16 34.58
C SER A 37 29.85 7.94 34.82
N SER A 38 28.86 7.68 33.97
CA SER A 38 27.87 6.60 34.14
C SER A 38 28.30 5.28 33.51
N VAL A 39 27.58 4.20 33.85
CA VAL A 39 27.73 2.84 33.30
C VAL A 39 27.22 2.74 31.85
N TRP A 40 26.60 3.80 31.30
CA TRP A 40 26.16 3.77 29.90
C TRP A 40 27.35 3.77 28.92
N PRO A 41 27.36 2.86 27.94
CA PRO A 41 28.38 2.88 26.90
C PRO A 41 28.30 4.19 26.11
N LYS A 42 29.42 4.91 26.05
CA LYS A 42 29.52 6.15 25.25
C LYS A 42 29.10 5.95 23.78
N PRO A 43 29.44 4.82 23.11
CA PRO A 43 28.99 4.57 21.73
C PRO A 43 27.46 4.56 21.57
N LEU A 44 26.72 4.08 22.58
CA LEU A 44 25.25 3.99 22.53
C LEU A 44 24.59 5.35 22.31
N PHE A 45 25.14 6.43 22.88
CA PHE A 45 24.61 7.77 22.65
C PHE A 45 24.72 8.22 21.20
N ASN A 46 25.83 7.90 20.54
CA ASN A 46 26.02 8.25 19.13
C ASN A 46 25.08 7.43 18.24
N ILE A 47 24.99 6.12 18.48
CA ILE A 47 24.07 5.22 17.79
C ILE A 47 22.63 5.73 17.89
N LEU A 48 22.18 6.15 19.08
CA LEU A 48 20.82 6.69 19.26
C LEU A 48 20.63 8.03 18.55
N CYS A 49 21.63 8.91 18.52
CA CYS A 49 21.53 10.16 17.76
C CYS A 49 21.38 9.88 16.25
N ASP A 50 22.17 8.95 15.71
CA ASP A 50 22.13 8.57 14.31
C ASP A 50 20.82 7.82 13.97
N PHE A 51 20.33 6.97 14.88
CA PHE A 51 19.03 6.31 14.75
C PHE A 51 17.86 7.31 14.67
N ALA A 52 17.86 8.39 15.47
CA ALA A 52 16.83 9.43 15.36
C ALA A 52 16.81 10.09 13.97
N VAL A 53 17.99 10.32 13.38
CA VAL A 53 18.11 10.89 12.03
C VAL A 53 17.67 9.88 10.98
N ALA A 54 18.01 8.60 11.14
CA ALA A 54 17.57 7.52 10.25
C ALA A 54 16.03 7.41 10.22
N GLU A 55 15.37 7.34 11.38
CA GLU A 55 13.89 7.26 11.45
C GLU A 55 13.21 8.51 10.87
N LYS A 56 13.80 9.69 11.03
CA LYS A 56 13.30 10.92 10.37
C LYS A 56 13.27 10.74 8.85
N ASN A 57 14.40 10.36 8.28
CA ASN A 57 14.56 10.16 6.84
C ASN A 57 13.67 9.02 6.31
N TYR A 58 13.51 7.94 7.08
CA TYR A 58 12.58 6.85 6.78
C TYR A 58 11.13 7.35 6.70
N SER A 59 10.68 8.12 7.69
CA SER A 59 9.31 8.64 7.74
C SER A 59 8.97 9.59 6.59
N ASP A 60 9.97 10.34 6.12
CA ASP A 60 9.90 11.26 4.99
C ASP A 60 10.14 10.58 3.63
N THR A 61 10.23 9.25 3.60
CA THR A 61 10.47 8.43 2.40
C THR A 61 11.67 8.88 1.56
N ASN A 62 12.71 9.38 2.22
CA ASN A 62 13.99 9.72 1.57
C ASN A 62 14.85 8.44 1.43
N PHE A 63 14.29 7.41 0.78
CA PHE A 63 14.98 6.15 0.52
C PHE A 63 16.17 6.35 -0.43
N GLU A 64 16.03 7.26 -1.39
CA GLU A 64 17.15 7.79 -2.17
C GLU A 64 17.56 9.18 -1.65
N PRO A 65 18.86 9.49 -1.60
CA PRO A 65 19.28 10.86 -1.32
C PRO A 65 18.78 11.80 -2.42
N GLU A 66 18.17 12.92 -2.05
CA GLU A 66 18.14 14.09 -2.95
C GLU A 66 19.57 14.29 -3.46
N LYS A 67 19.76 14.46 -4.77
CA LYS A 67 21.06 14.66 -5.43
C LYS A 67 21.79 15.89 -4.88
N ASN A 68 22.28 15.81 -3.65
CA ASN A 68 23.11 16.78 -2.98
C ASN A 68 24.54 16.52 -3.45
N LYS A 69 25.00 17.41 -4.31
CA LYS A 69 26.25 17.40 -5.09
C LYS A 69 27.57 17.32 -4.30
N LEU A 70 27.59 16.89 -3.04
CA LEU A 70 28.80 16.99 -2.20
C LEU A 70 29.33 15.68 -1.64
N VAL A 71 28.65 14.55 -1.80
CA VAL A 71 29.26 13.25 -1.52
C VAL A 71 28.77 12.23 -2.53
N ALA A 72 29.57 11.99 -3.57
CA ALA A 72 29.45 10.80 -4.40
C ALA A 72 29.81 9.57 -3.55
N ARG A 73 28.84 9.09 -2.77
CA ARG A 73 28.83 7.71 -2.27
C ARG A 73 28.37 6.83 -3.41
N LYS A 74 28.87 5.59 -3.46
CA LYS A 74 28.65 4.61 -4.54
C LYS A 74 27.21 4.68 -5.04
N GLU A 75 27.04 4.86 -6.34
CA GLU A 75 25.81 5.26 -7.01
C GLU A 75 24.66 4.22 -6.92
N ASP A 76 24.89 3.09 -6.23
CA ASP A 76 24.03 1.89 -6.27
C ASP A 76 23.45 1.44 -4.90
N GLU A 77 23.77 2.10 -3.78
CA GLU A 77 23.27 1.70 -2.44
C GLU A 77 22.28 2.71 -1.85
N ASN A 78 21.09 2.22 -1.45
CA ASN A 78 20.09 2.97 -0.70
C ASN A 78 20.71 3.52 0.60
N TYR A 79 20.70 4.85 0.78
CA TYR A 79 21.37 5.51 1.91
C TYR A 79 20.83 5.01 3.26
N LEU A 80 19.53 4.80 3.37
CA LEU A 80 18.91 4.32 4.61
C LEU A 80 19.32 2.88 4.90
N ASP A 81 19.36 2.01 3.89
CA ASP A 81 19.81 0.64 4.04
C ASP A 81 21.24 0.57 4.61
N PHE A 82 22.16 1.36 4.04
CA PHE A 82 23.52 1.48 4.55
C PHE A 82 23.56 1.95 6.02
N VAL A 83 22.78 2.99 6.36
CA VAL A 83 22.75 3.55 7.73
C VAL A 83 22.21 2.52 8.72
N TYR A 84 21.08 1.86 8.43
CA TYR A 84 20.52 0.86 9.33
C TYR A 84 21.43 -0.37 9.47
N LYS A 85 22.07 -0.83 8.39
CA LYS A 85 23.06 -1.92 8.44
C LYS A 85 24.27 -1.56 9.31
N THR A 86 24.76 -0.32 9.22
CA THR A 86 25.84 0.20 10.07
C THR A 86 25.40 0.22 11.54
N LEU A 87 24.23 0.80 11.84
CA LEU A 87 23.69 0.84 13.20
C LEU A 87 23.50 -0.57 13.79
N PHE A 88 23.05 -1.53 12.98
CA PHE A 88 22.89 -2.92 13.40
C PHE A 88 24.23 -3.57 13.78
N GLN A 89 25.27 -3.35 12.98
CA GLN A 89 26.63 -3.85 13.25
C GLN A 89 27.22 -3.20 14.51
N ASP A 90 27.10 -1.88 14.65
CA ASP A 90 27.60 -1.14 15.81
C ASP A 90 26.92 -1.58 17.12
N LEU A 91 25.62 -1.87 17.08
CA LEU A 91 24.90 -2.43 18.22
C LEU A 91 25.36 -3.85 18.54
N GLY A 92 25.65 -4.68 17.54
CA GLY A 92 26.18 -6.02 17.73
C GLY A 92 27.53 -6.02 18.46
N LEU A 93 28.45 -5.15 18.04
CA LEU A 93 29.75 -4.96 18.72
C LEU A 93 29.56 -4.47 20.16
N LEU A 94 28.67 -3.50 20.36
CA LEU A 94 28.38 -2.97 21.69
C LEU A 94 27.74 -4.02 22.61
N GLN A 95 26.95 -4.94 22.07
CA GLN A 95 26.28 -5.99 22.83
C GLN A 95 27.28 -6.91 23.54
N GLU A 96 28.47 -7.14 22.97
CA GLU A 96 29.53 -7.96 23.56
C GLU A 96 30.26 -7.28 24.72
N GLU A 97 30.21 -5.94 24.79
CA GLU A 97 30.93 -5.13 25.79
C GLU A 97 30.08 -4.75 27.02
N VAL A 98 28.76 -5.01 26.99
CA VAL A 98 27.80 -4.54 28.00
C VAL A 98 27.48 -5.63 29.02
N GLU A 99 27.74 -5.33 30.29
CA GLU A 99 27.39 -6.22 31.42
C GLU A 99 26.03 -5.91 32.07
N ASP A 100 25.45 -4.73 31.84
CA ASP A 100 24.17 -4.32 32.42
C ASP A 100 22.99 -5.01 31.71
N ASN A 101 22.25 -5.85 32.45
CA ASN A 101 21.12 -6.63 31.92
C ASN A 101 20.03 -5.77 31.24
N TYR A 102 19.73 -4.59 31.78
CA TYR A 102 18.69 -3.72 31.21
C TYR A 102 19.18 -3.09 29.90
N ILE A 103 20.44 -2.64 29.85
CA ILE A 103 21.04 -2.11 28.63
C ILE A 103 21.16 -3.22 27.57
N LEU A 104 21.49 -4.45 27.97
CA LEU A 104 21.55 -5.60 27.07
C LEU A 104 20.18 -5.93 26.45
N GLU A 105 19.12 -5.96 27.26
CA GLU A 105 17.74 -6.15 26.79
C GLU A 105 17.30 -5.02 25.85
N PHE A 106 17.68 -3.79 26.16
CA PHE A 106 17.43 -2.62 25.33
C PHE A 106 18.16 -2.69 23.97
N ILE A 107 19.45 -3.00 23.96
CA ILE A 107 20.24 -3.18 22.73
C ILE A 107 19.64 -4.29 21.89
N THR A 108 19.31 -5.43 22.49
CA THR A 108 18.68 -6.57 21.80
C THR A 108 17.37 -6.15 21.12
N SER A 109 16.53 -5.42 21.85
CA SER A 109 15.27 -4.89 21.34
C SER A 109 15.48 -3.93 20.16
N LEU A 110 16.41 -2.99 20.30
CA LEU A 110 16.71 -2.00 19.27
C LEU A 110 17.31 -2.65 18.02
N SER A 111 18.21 -3.63 18.18
CA SER A 111 18.76 -4.43 17.09
C SER A 111 17.66 -5.17 16.34
N LYS A 112 16.67 -5.72 17.06
CA LYS A 112 15.53 -6.40 16.41
C LYS A 112 14.66 -5.43 15.62
N PHE A 113 14.35 -4.26 16.19
CA PHE A 113 13.63 -3.19 15.49
C PHE A 113 14.36 -2.78 14.20
N ILE A 114 15.68 -2.54 14.28
CA ILE A 114 16.51 -2.17 13.12
C ILE A 114 16.53 -3.29 12.08
N SER A 115 16.63 -4.55 12.51
CA SER A 115 16.56 -5.70 11.59
C SER A 115 15.24 -5.73 10.81
N ILE A 116 14.11 -5.43 11.46
CA ILE A 116 12.82 -5.35 10.78
C ILE A 116 12.77 -4.15 9.82
N ARG A 117 13.34 -3.00 10.20
CA ARG A 117 13.47 -1.83 9.31
C ARG A 117 14.25 -2.14 8.03
N ILE A 118 15.35 -2.88 8.13
CA ILE A 118 16.13 -3.32 6.96
C ILE A 118 15.26 -4.18 6.03
N LYS A 119 14.53 -5.15 6.58
CA LYS A 119 13.61 -5.99 5.80
C LYS A 119 12.48 -5.18 5.14
N LEU A 120 11.97 -4.16 5.82
CA LEU A 120 10.97 -3.25 5.25
C LEU A 120 11.54 -2.41 4.10
N LEU A 121 12.78 -1.94 4.19
CA LEU A 121 13.46 -1.25 3.09
C LEU A 121 13.59 -2.16 1.87
N GLU A 122 14.08 -3.39 2.06
CA GLU A 122 14.16 -4.41 1.00
C GLU A 122 12.78 -4.69 0.40
N PHE A 123 11.73 -4.74 1.23
CA PHE A 123 10.36 -4.90 0.75
C PHE A 123 9.86 -3.70 -0.05
N TYR A 124 10.21 -2.47 0.34
CA TYR A 124 9.84 -1.27 -0.42
C TYR A 124 10.54 -1.19 -1.78
N ASP A 125 11.79 -1.66 -1.86
CA ASP A 125 12.49 -1.81 -3.14
C ASP A 125 11.79 -2.87 -4.02
N LYS A 126 11.39 -4.02 -3.46
CA LYS A 126 10.55 -5.01 -4.15
C LYS A 126 9.24 -4.40 -4.66
N LEU A 127 8.57 -3.56 -3.86
CA LEU A 127 7.35 -2.86 -4.30
C LEU A 127 7.60 -1.91 -5.47
N TYR A 128 8.72 -1.18 -5.44
CA TYR A 128 9.12 -0.30 -6.54
C TYR A 128 9.32 -1.10 -7.84
N GLU A 129 10.02 -2.24 -7.77
CA GLU A 129 10.24 -3.13 -8.92
C GLU A 129 8.93 -3.69 -9.48
N VAL A 130 8.06 -4.22 -8.61
CA VAL A 130 6.74 -4.75 -8.99
C VAL A 130 5.85 -3.67 -9.59
N GLY A 131 5.91 -2.44 -9.07
CA GLY A 131 5.21 -1.30 -9.64
C GLY A 131 5.72 -0.90 -11.03
N SER A 132 7.03 -1.03 -11.24
CA SER A 132 7.71 -0.61 -12.48
C SER A 132 7.67 -1.65 -13.59
N SER A 133 7.53 -2.94 -13.27
CA SER A 133 7.42 -4.03 -14.25
C SER A 133 6.10 -4.01 -15.02
N TYR A 134 5.07 -3.34 -14.49
CA TYR A 134 3.69 -3.40 -14.95
C TYR A 134 3.13 -4.83 -15.06
N SER A 135 3.78 -5.84 -14.47
CA SER A 135 3.36 -7.25 -14.55
C SER A 135 2.14 -7.52 -13.66
N ASN A 136 1.70 -8.79 -13.61
CA ASN A 136 0.78 -9.20 -12.54
C ASN A 136 1.43 -8.89 -11.19
N ILE A 137 0.61 -8.42 -10.24
CA ILE A 137 1.05 -8.24 -8.85
C ILE A 137 0.47 -9.39 -8.06
N ASP A 138 1.32 -10.23 -7.48
CA ASP A 138 0.85 -11.24 -6.54
C ASP A 138 0.66 -10.60 -5.15
N PHE A 139 -0.54 -10.07 -4.92
CA PHE A 139 -0.88 -9.45 -3.64
C PHE A 139 -0.88 -10.45 -2.48
N LYS A 140 -1.05 -11.75 -2.73
CA LYS A 140 -1.03 -12.77 -1.68
C LYS A 140 0.41 -12.99 -1.20
N GLU A 141 1.35 -13.15 -2.13
CA GLU A 141 2.77 -13.27 -1.82
C GLU A 141 3.29 -12.04 -1.05
N LEU A 142 2.89 -10.84 -1.48
CA LEU A 142 3.23 -9.59 -0.78
C LEU A 142 2.68 -9.57 0.65
N ALA A 143 1.45 -10.02 0.87
CA ALA A 143 0.84 -10.08 2.20
C ALA A 143 1.55 -11.12 3.10
N GLU A 144 1.84 -12.31 2.58
CA GLU A 144 2.53 -13.39 3.29
C GLU A 144 3.97 -12.99 3.67
N THR A 145 4.66 -12.24 2.81
CA THR A 145 6.00 -11.68 3.11
C THR A 145 5.94 -10.76 4.33
N ILE A 146 4.93 -9.89 4.41
CA ILE A 146 4.75 -8.99 5.57
C ILE A 146 4.38 -9.77 6.83
N GLU A 147 3.56 -10.81 6.72
CA GLU A 147 3.22 -11.68 7.84
C GLU A 147 4.45 -12.41 8.41
N GLN A 148 5.35 -12.87 7.54
CA GLN A 148 6.64 -13.43 7.95
C GLN A 148 7.48 -12.41 8.71
N ILE A 149 7.61 -11.18 8.20
CA ILE A 149 8.31 -10.08 8.89
C ILE A 149 7.67 -9.79 10.25
N GLN A 150 6.34 -9.78 10.33
CA GLN A 150 5.60 -9.50 11.56
C GLN A 150 5.75 -10.59 12.62
N SER A 151 5.88 -11.86 12.22
CA SER A 151 6.08 -12.98 13.15
C SER A 151 7.35 -12.85 14.00
N GLU A 152 8.32 -12.07 13.50
CA GLU A 152 9.58 -11.81 14.16
C GLU A 152 9.53 -10.69 15.22
N VAL A 153 8.42 -9.95 15.32
CA VAL A 153 8.25 -8.76 16.18
C VAL A 153 8.06 -9.12 17.67
N VAL A 154 7.74 -10.38 17.98
CA VAL A 154 7.22 -10.82 19.30
C VAL A 154 8.30 -10.84 20.40
N ILE A 155 8.61 -9.70 21.02
CA ILE A 155 9.34 -9.58 22.29
C ILE A 155 8.83 -8.34 23.06
N PRO A 156 8.44 -8.44 24.36
CA PRO A 156 8.16 -7.26 25.20
C PRO A 156 9.41 -6.39 25.31
N SER A 157 9.30 -5.08 25.09
CA SER A 157 10.50 -4.26 24.86
C SER A 157 10.51 -2.95 25.65
N ALA A 158 11.71 -2.49 26.03
CA ALA A 158 11.93 -1.12 26.48
C ALA A 158 11.50 -0.03 25.45
N ILE A 159 11.18 -0.42 24.21
CA ILE A 159 10.83 0.48 23.08
C ILE A 159 9.37 0.37 22.61
N ASP A 160 8.46 -0.13 23.46
CA ASP A 160 7.04 -0.43 23.14
C ASP A 160 6.35 0.59 22.21
N GLY A 161 6.54 1.89 22.44
CA GLY A 161 5.91 2.92 21.61
C GLY A 161 6.38 2.89 20.15
N ALA A 162 7.66 2.66 19.88
CA ALA A 162 8.17 2.54 18.51
C ALA A 162 7.75 1.21 17.87
N MET A 163 7.69 0.14 18.66
CA MET A 163 7.14 -1.14 18.20
C MET A 163 5.70 -0.98 17.73
N GLN A 164 4.89 -0.20 18.45
CA GLN A 164 3.51 0.05 18.06
C GLN A 164 3.38 0.78 16.70
N ILE A 165 4.25 1.73 16.39
CA ILE A 165 4.25 2.39 15.08
C ILE A 165 4.59 1.40 13.97
N LEU A 166 5.59 0.56 14.21
CA LEU A 166 6.00 -0.51 13.30
C LEU A 166 4.86 -1.51 13.07
N GLU A 167 4.13 -1.90 14.12
CA GLU A 167 2.95 -2.76 14.02
C GLU A 167 1.86 -2.13 13.16
N TYR A 168 1.57 -0.83 13.33
CA TYR A 168 0.58 -0.16 12.49
C TYR A 168 0.99 -0.12 11.02
N GLU A 169 2.27 0.07 10.72
CA GLU A 169 2.80 0.03 9.36
C GLU A 169 2.63 -1.36 8.73
N LEU A 170 3.05 -2.42 9.44
CA LEU A 170 2.93 -3.81 9.01
C LEU A 170 1.46 -4.23 8.82
N ASP A 171 0.59 -3.92 9.79
CA ASP A 171 -0.84 -4.25 9.72
C ASP A 171 -1.54 -3.50 8.58
N SER A 172 -1.18 -2.23 8.34
CA SER A 172 -1.69 -1.44 7.22
C SER A 172 -1.35 -2.11 5.88
N MET A 173 -0.09 -2.53 5.70
CA MET A 173 0.38 -3.20 4.47
C MET A 173 -0.32 -4.54 4.27
N LYS A 174 -0.18 -5.44 5.24
CA LYS A 174 -0.70 -6.81 5.21
C LYS A 174 -2.19 -6.82 4.87
N HIS A 175 -2.99 -6.04 5.59
CA HIS A 175 -4.44 -6.06 5.41
C HIS A 175 -4.90 -5.37 4.11
N LEU A 176 -4.20 -4.34 3.63
CA LEU A 176 -4.51 -3.78 2.32
C LEU A 176 -4.12 -4.72 1.17
N PHE A 177 -3.02 -5.46 1.28
CA PHE A 177 -2.65 -6.49 0.29
C PHE A 177 -3.63 -7.67 0.28
N TYR A 178 -4.01 -8.20 1.44
CA TYR A 178 -5.08 -9.20 1.51
C TYR A 178 -6.40 -8.67 0.93
N CYS A 179 -6.74 -7.39 1.16
CA CYS A 179 -7.91 -6.80 0.54
C CYS A 179 -7.86 -6.88 -0.99
N HIS A 180 -6.72 -6.57 -1.62
CA HIS A 180 -6.55 -6.72 -3.07
C HIS A 180 -6.67 -8.18 -3.49
N TRP A 181 -6.01 -9.11 -2.81
CA TRP A 181 -6.16 -10.53 -3.10
C TRP A 181 -7.62 -11.01 -3.04
N HIS A 182 -8.38 -10.59 -2.02
CA HIS A 182 -9.82 -10.88 -1.93
C HIS A 182 -10.63 -10.23 -3.06
N LEU A 183 -10.25 -9.02 -3.50
CA LEU A 183 -10.88 -8.34 -4.63
C LEU A 183 -10.69 -9.11 -5.93
N GLU A 184 -9.51 -9.69 -6.16
CA GLU A 184 -9.23 -10.52 -7.34
C GLU A 184 -10.09 -11.78 -7.40
N ASN A 185 -10.54 -12.28 -6.23
CA ASN A 185 -11.42 -13.43 -6.09
C ASN A 185 -12.89 -13.04 -5.90
N TRP A 186 -13.21 -11.75 -6.03
CA TRP A 186 -14.54 -11.17 -5.89
C TRP A 186 -15.25 -11.53 -4.57
N LEU A 187 -14.48 -11.57 -3.46
CA LEU A 187 -14.93 -11.93 -2.11
C LEU A 187 -15.32 -10.69 -1.29
N TYR A 188 -16.62 -10.40 -1.20
CA TYR A 188 -17.11 -9.14 -0.62
C TYR A 188 -16.74 -8.96 0.86
N ILE A 189 -17.04 -9.95 1.71
CA ILE A 189 -16.93 -9.81 3.17
C ILE A 189 -15.48 -9.76 3.61
N GLU A 190 -14.66 -10.61 3.03
CA GLU A 190 -13.24 -10.70 3.26
C GLU A 190 -12.53 -9.41 2.82
N SER A 191 -12.92 -8.85 1.66
CA SER A 191 -12.45 -7.52 1.25
C SER A 191 -12.85 -6.43 2.25
N VAL A 192 -14.10 -6.41 2.74
CA VAL A 192 -14.56 -5.41 3.73
C VAL A 192 -13.77 -5.52 5.04
N LEU A 193 -13.60 -6.73 5.57
CA LEU A 193 -12.91 -6.96 6.84
C LEU A 193 -11.43 -6.58 6.74
N SER A 194 -10.75 -7.00 5.68
CA SER A 194 -9.36 -6.65 5.44
C SER A 194 -9.19 -5.15 5.22
N LEU A 195 -10.06 -4.52 4.43
CA LEU A 195 -10.05 -3.07 4.25
C LEU A 195 -10.26 -2.30 5.56
N LYS A 196 -11.18 -2.77 6.42
CA LYS A 196 -11.44 -2.14 7.72
C LYS A 196 -10.22 -2.23 8.64
N ARG A 197 -9.61 -3.42 8.77
CA ARG A 197 -8.42 -3.63 9.60
C ARG A 197 -7.24 -2.75 9.15
N GLY A 198 -6.95 -2.73 7.85
CA GLY A 198 -5.91 -1.86 7.31
C GLY A 198 -6.22 -0.37 7.50
N SER A 199 -7.49 0.03 7.35
CA SER A 199 -7.92 1.41 7.58
C SER A 199 -7.78 1.83 9.05
N ASP A 200 -8.11 0.95 9.98
CA ASP A 200 -8.00 1.21 11.42
C ASP A 200 -6.55 1.36 11.85
N ALA A 201 -5.65 0.50 11.34
CA ALA A 201 -4.21 0.61 11.58
C ALA A 201 -3.68 1.98 11.10
N ILE A 202 -4.05 2.42 9.90
CA ILE A 202 -3.68 3.75 9.38
C ILE A 202 -4.25 4.87 10.28
N ILE A 203 -5.50 4.76 10.73
CA ILE A 203 -6.10 5.78 11.62
C ILE A 203 -5.37 5.85 12.96
N MET A 204 -5.01 4.70 13.54
CA MET A 204 -4.24 4.68 14.79
C MET A 204 -2.83 5.22 14.60
N TRP A 205 -2.20 4.92 13.47
CA TRP A 205 -0.92 5.50 13.09
C TRP A 205 -1.03 7.03 12.95
N GLU A 206 -2.05 7.55 12.27
CA GLU A 206 -2.31 8.98 12.13
C GLU A 206 -2.45 9.69 13.49
N LYS A 207 -3.16 9.07 14.44
CA LYS A 207 -3.35 9.64 15.79
C LYS A 207 -2.05 9.83 16.57
N CYS A 208 -1.01 9.05 16.28
CA CYS A 208 0.33 9.27 16.85
C CYS A 208 0.87 10.68 16.52
N TYR A 209 0.40 11.28 15.42
CA TYR A 209 0.83 12.61 14.94
C TYR A 209 -0.10 13.77 15.33
N GLU A 210 -1.34 13.49 15.75
CA GLU A 210 -2.34 14.51 16.08
C GLU A 210 -2.10 15.15 17.46
N ASN A 211 -1.35 14.50 18.35
CA ASN A 211 -1.00 15.00 19.69
C ASN A 211 0.07 16.10 19.69
N LYS A 212 0.21 16.87 18.60
CA LYS A 212 1.00 18.10 18.57
C LYS A 212 0.31 19.12 19.47
N GLU A 213 0.90 19.40 20.63
CA GLU A 213 0.48 20.50 21.50
C GLU A 213 0.18 21.73 20.65
N SER A 214 -1.04 22.23 20.80
CA SER A 214 -1.56 23.41 20.14
C SER A 214 -0.68 24.62 20.45
N TRP A 215 0.30 24.92 19.60
CA TRP A 215 0.88 26.26 19.54
C TRP A 215 -0.02 27.14 18.69
N LYS A 216 -0.93 27.80 19.41
CA LYS A 216 -1.64 29.00 18.97
C LYS A 216 -0.65 30.15 18.79
N PHE A 217 -0.94 31.01 17.81
CA PHE A 217 -0.30 32.27 17.39
C PHE A 217 0.83 32.16 16.35
N GLY A 218 0.45 32.14 15.07
CA GLY A 218 1.38 32.36 13.95
C GLY A 218 0.85 31.97 12.57
N SER A 219 -0.38 32.36 12.20
CA SER A 219 -1.03 31.97 10.94
C SER A 219 -0.50 32.70 9.69
N LEU A 220 0.82 32.73 9.48
CA LEU A 220 1.42 33.35 8.28
C LEU A 220 2.42 32.48 7.52
N PHE A 221 2.68 31.24 7.95
CA PHE A 221 3.51 30.31 7.20
C PHE A 221 2.73 29.03 6.90
N MET A 222 2.30 28.94 5.63
CA MET A 222 1.87 27.78 4.85
C MET A 222 1.84 26.45 5.62
N SER A 223 0.63 25.93 5.87
CA SER A 223 0.41 24.61 6.45
C SER A 223 0.95 23.51 5.52
N LYS A 224 2.19 23.07 5.76
CA LYS A 224 2.66 21.77 5.28
C LYS A 224 1.79 20.71 5.95
N ASN A 225 1.31 19.73 5.17
CA ASN A 225 0.59 18.58 5.69
C ASN A 225 1.36 18.02 6.90
N PRO A 226 0.74 17.86 8.08
CA PRO A 226 1.47 17.54 9.31
C PRO A 226 1.92 16.07 9.40
N LEU A 227 1.56 15.24 8.43
CA LEU A 227 1.81 13.79 8.40
C LEU A 227 3.07 13.46 7.58
N PRO A 228 3.86 12.45 8.00
CA PRO A 228 5.00 11.98 7.22
C PRO A 228 4.59 11.43 5.85
N ARG A 229 5.52 11.46 4.89
CA ARG A 229 5.26 11.04 3.50
C ARG A 229 4.83 9.59 3.40
N LEU A 230 5.40 8.71 4.24
CA LEU A 230 5.05 7.29 4.24
C LEU A 230 3.57 7.09 4.59
N VAL A 231 3.09 7.77 5.66
CA VAL A 231 1.68 7.73 6.07
C VAL A 231 0.77 8.29 4.97
N LEU A 232 1.18 9.37 4.29
CA LEU A 232 0.43 9.90 3.15
C LEU A 232 0.34 8.91 1.99
N TRP A 233 1.40 8.15 1.71
CA TRP A 233 1.37 7.08 0.71
C TRP A 233 0.37 5.99 1.10
N PHE A 234 0.35 5.54 2.36
CA PHE A 234 -0.63 4.59 2.86
C PHE A 234 -2.07 5.09 2.76
N LYS A 235 -2.32 6.37 3.05
CA LYS A 235 -3.63 6.99 2.84
C LYS A 235 -4.06 6.94 1.38
N LYS A 236 -3.14 7.22 0.46
CA LYS A 236 -3.39 7.15 -0.99
C LYS A 236 -3.63 5.71 -1.43
N PHE A 237 -2.88 4.75 -0.90
CA PHE A 237 -3.09 3.33 -1.17
C PHE A 237 -4.47 2.88 -0.69
N LYS A 238 -4.83 3.20 0.55
CA LYS A 238 -6.17 2.96 1.10
C LYS A 238 -7.26 3.55 0.20
N LEU A 239 -7.12 4.81 -0.22
CA LEU A 239 -8.10 5.47 -1.09
C LEU A 239 -8.27 4.76 -2.44
N MET A 240 -7.16 4.31 -3.04
CA MET A 240 -7.19 3.50 -4.27
C MET A 240 -7.87 2.15 -4.05
N THR A 241 -7.57 1.47 -2.94
CA THR A 241 -8.21 0.20 -2.55
C THR A 241 -9.72 0.38 -2.35
N VAL A 242 -10.15 1.42 -1.63
CA VAL A 242 -11.58 1.77 -1.46
C VAL A 242 -12.23 2.04 -2.82
N SER A 243 -11.55 2.77 -3.71
CA SER A 243 -12.06 3.06 -5.05
C SER A 243 -12.23 1.78 -5.88
N LYS A 244 -11.27 0.85 -5.83
CA LYS A 244 -11.31 -0.44 -6.54
C LYS A 244 -12.43 -1.32 -5.99
N PHE A 245 -12.52 -1.44 -4.66
CA PHE A 245 -13.62 -2.09 -3.96
C PHE A 245 -14.99 -1.56 -4.40
N THR A 246 -15.13 -0.24 -4.42
CA THR A 246 -16.37 0.44 -4.82
C THR A 246 -16.75 0.13 -6.26
N LEU A 247 -15.77 0.02 -7.17
CA LEU A 247 -16.01 -0.37 -8.56
C LEU A 247 -16.42 -1.84 -8.68
N TYR A 248 -15.70 -2.75 -8.01
CA TYR A 248 -15.91 -4.21 -8.14
C TYR A 248 -17.22 -4.67 -7.52
N PHE A 249 -17.66 -3.98 -6.47
CA PHE A 249 -18.93 -4.25 -5.81
C PHE A 249 -19.98 -3.19 -6.10
N TYR A 250 -19.81 -2.38 -7.16
CA TYR A 250 -20.72 -1.26 -7.47
C TYR A 250 -22.19 -1.71 -7.56
N LYS A 251 -22.47 -2.85 -8.19
CA LYS A 251 -23.82 -3.43 -8.26
C LYS A 251 -24.35 -3.83 -6.89
N VAL A 252 -23.54 -4.53 -6.09
CA VAL A 252 -23.91 -4.96 -4.73
C VAL A 252 -24.20 -3.75 -3.85
N LEU A 253 -23.36 -2.71 -3.93
CA LEU A 253 -23.54 -1.49 -3.15
C LEU A 253 -24.85 -0.78 -3.53
N LEU A 254 -25.20 -0.74 -4.82
CA LEU A 254 -26.48 -0.21 -5.30
C LEU A 254 -27.71 -0.99 -4.85
N GLU A 255 -27.60 -2.22 -4.34
CA GLU A 255 -28.74 -2.91 -3.72
C GLU A 255 -29.13 -2.28 -2.38
N PHE A 256 -28.20 -1.56 -1.75
CA PHE A 256 -28.37 -0.93 -0.44
C PHE A 256 -28.36 0.61 -0.49
N THR A 257 -28.26 1.21 -1.68
CA THR A 257 -28.28 2.66 -1.86
C THR A 257 -28.90 3.06 -3.20
N THR A 258 -29.19 4.35 -3.40
CA THR A 258 -29.65 4.84 -4.71
C THR A 258 -28.48 5.23 -5.61
N TYR A 259 -28.69 5.27 -6.93
CA TYR A 259 -27.67 5.75 -7.87
C TYR A 259 -27.21 7.18 -7.57
N HIS A 260 -28.15 8.04 -7.16
CA HIS A 260 -27.85 9.42 -6.77
C HIS A 260 -26.91 9.47 -5.56
N ASP A 261 -27.26 8.72 -4.51
CA ASP A 261 -26.48 8.70 -3.27
C ASP A 261 -25.11 8.04 -3.46
N MET A 262 -25.06 6.98 -4.28
CA MET A 262 -23.79 6.35 -4.66
C MET A 262 -22.88 7.32 -5.41
N ARG A 263 -23.41 8.10 -6.35
CA ARG A 263 -22.64 9.11 -7.08
C ARG A 263 -22.16 10.23 -6.16
N TYR A 264 -23.04 10.70 -5.28
CA TYR A 264 -22.71 11.72 -4.27
C TYR A 264 -21.60 11.23 -3.33
N PHE A 265 -21.72 10.00 -2.83
CA PHE A 265 -20.71 9.34 -2.01
C PHE A 265 -19.36 9.25 -2.72
N CYS A 266 -19.33 8.73 -3.96
CA CYS A 266 -18.09 8.62 -4.72
C CYS A 266 -17.42 9.98 -4.94
N ASN A 267 -18.18 11.03 -5.24
CA ASN A 267 -17.63 12.36 -5.43
C ASN A 267 -17.05 12.95 -4.14
N ASN A 268 -17.79 12.84 -3.02
CA ASN A 268 -17.35 13.39 -1.74
C ASN A 268 -16.06 12.75 -1.22
N TYR A 269 -15.89 11.45 -1.48
CA TYR A 269 -14.73 10.69 -1.04
C TYR A 269 -13.67 10.50 -2.14
N ASN A 270 -13.78 11.20 -3.27
CA ASN A 270 -12.85 11.12 -4.40
C ASN A 270 -12.67 9.70 -4.98
N LEU A 271 -13.71 8.87 -4.95
CA LEU A 271 -13.73 7.50 -5.46
C LEU A 271 -14.01 7.48 -6.97
N ASN A 272 -13.02 7.93 -7.74
CA ASN A 272 -13.22 8.35 -9.12
C ASN A 272 -13.17 7.22 -10.18
N LEU A 273 -12.96 5.95 -9.80
CA LEU A 273 -12.77 4.87 -10.78
C LEU A 273 -14.00 4.60 -11.63
N PHE A 274 -15.21 4.63 -11.05
CA PHE A 274 -16.44 4.49 -11.82
C PHE A 274 -16.62 5.66 -12.80
N THR A 275 -16.42 6.89 -12.35
CA THR A 275 -16.49 8.08 -13.22
C THR A 275 -15.44 8.03 -14.33
N LYS A 276 -14.21 7.58 -14.05
CA LYS A 276 -13.16 7.38 -15.06
C LYS A 276 -13.58 6.33 -16.09
N MET A 277 -14.21 5.23 -15.67
CA MET A 277 -14.77 4.23 -16.57
C MET A 277 -15.86 4.83 -17.48
N GLN A 278 -16.76 5.66 -16.93
CA GLN A 278 -17.78 6.37 -17.73
C GLN A 278 -17.17 7.35 -18.73
N LEU A 279 -16.11 8.06 -18.34
CA LEU A 279 -15.38 8.96 -19.22
C LEU A 279 -14.64 8.21 -20.34
N LEU A 280 -14.05 7.06 -20.02
CA LEU A 280 -13.42 6.17 -21.00
C LEU A 280 -14.45 5.75 -22.06
N HIS A 281 -15.61 5.24 -21.62
CA HIS A 281 -16.74 4.91 -22.51
C HIS A 281 -17.16 6.09 -23.40
N LYS A 282 -17.32 7.28 -22.80
CA LYS A 282 -17.73 8.48 -23.56
C LYS A 282 -16.71 8.88 -24.62
N LYS A 283 -15.41 8.72 -24.33
CA LYS A 283 -14.31 9.06 -25.26
C LYS A 283 -14.13 8.03 -26.37
N SER A 284 -14.43 6.76 -26.10
CA SER A 284 -14.18 5.64 -27.01
C SER A 284 -15.27 5.47 -28.08
N GLU A 285 -16.40 6.19 -27.99
CA GLU A 285 -17.60 5.93 -28.81
C GLU A 285 -18.05 4.46 -28.76
N ALA A 286 -17.70 3.75 -27.68
CA ALA A 286 -18.07 2.36 -27.47
C ALA A 286 -19.56 2.22 -27.15
N GLN A 287 -20.10 1.02 -27.36
CA GLN A 287 -21.47 0.67 -26.97
C GLN A 287 -21.55 0.39 -25.46
N SER A 288 -20.53 -0.27 -24.90
CA SER A 288 -20.44 -0.58 -23.47
C SER A 288 -18.98 -0.82 -23.07
N VAL A 289 -18.68 -0.53 -21.81
CA VAL A 289 -17.49 -1.02 -21.09
C VAL A 289 -17.94 -1.95 -19.97
N MET A 290 -17.18 -3.01 -19.68
CA MET A 290 -17.57 -3.99 -18.67
C MET A 290 -16.38 -4.64 -17.97
N LEU A 291 -16.64 -5.09 -16.75
CA LEU A 291 -15.78 -5.97 -15.97
C LEU A 291 -16.43 -7.35 -15.92
N VAL A 292 -15.65 -8.37 -16.25
CA VAL A 292 -16.06 -9.77 -16.29
C VAL A 292 -15.18 -10.57 -15.34
N PHE A 293 -15.80 -11.38 -14.49
CA PHE A 293 -15.15 -12.29 -13.56
C PHE A 293 -15.18 -13.71 -14.09
N ASP A 294 -14.08 -14.42 -13.96
CA ASP A 294 -13.90 -15.82 -14.34
C ASP A 294 -14.13 -16.75 -13.12
N THR A 295 -15.15 -17.59 -13.21
CA THR A 295 -15.55 -18.58 -12.20
C THR A 295 -15.12 -20.01 -12.51
N SER A 296 -14.44 -20.24 -13.64
CA SER A 296 -14.18 -21.59 -14.17
C SER A 296 -13.44 -22.55 -13.24
N GLU A 297 -12.68 -22.04 -12.26
CA GLU A 297 -11.93 -22.85 -11.28
C GLU A 297 -12.50 -22.78 -9.85
N LEU A 298 -13.66 -22.13 -9.66
CA LEU A 298 -14.25 -21.90 -8.33
C LEU A 298 -15.46 -22.82 -8.10
N THR A 299 -15.21 -23.94 -7.42
CA THR A 299 -16.25 -24.96 -7.16
C THR A 299 -17.28 -24.56 -6.10
N ASN A 300 -16.96 -23.59 -5.23
CA ASN A 300 -17.80 -23.17 -4.11
C ASN A 300 -18.25 -21.69 -4.19
N TYR A 301 -18.25 -21.10 -5.39
CA TYR A 301 -18.56 -19.68 -5.55
C TYR A 301 -20.06 -19.39 -5.37
N LYS A 302 -20.41 -18.53 -4.40
CA LYS A 302 -21.81 -18.19 -4.08
C LYS A 302 -22.29 -16.85 -4.65
N GLY A 303 -21.54 -16.28 -5.59
CA GLY A 303 -21.84 -14.96 -6.17
C GLY A 303 -21.29 -13.81 -5.32
N PRO A 304 -21.48 -12.55 -5.73
CA PRO A 304 -20.98 -11.41 -4.98
C PRO A 304 -21.88 -11.08 -3.78
N GLY A 305 -21.33 -10.33 -2.82
CA GLY A 305 -22.06 -9.75 -1.68
C GLY A 305 -22.08 -10.59 -0.41
N TYR A 306 -23.01 -10.29 0.50
CA TYR A 306 -23.22 -11.07 1.73
C TYR A 306 -23.95 -12.37 1.41
N TRP A 307 -23.50 -13.47 2.02
CA TRP A 307 -24.11 -14.79 1.84
C TRP A 307 -24.79 -15.25 3.13
N SER A 308 -26.03 -15.70 3.01
CA SER A 308 -26.59 -16.63 3.99
C SER A 308 -25.91 -17.99 3.83
N PRO A 309 -25.68 -18.77 4.91
CA PRO A 309 -25.22 -20.16 4.80
C PRO A 309 -26.08 -21.01 3.83
N SER A 310 -27.36 -20.67 3.72
CA SER A 310 -28.36 -21.33 2.86
C SER A 310 -28.42 -20.83 1.40
N ARG A 311 -27.52 -19.92 0.98
CA ARG A 311 -27.49 -19.43 -0.41
C ARG A 311 -26.95 -20.51 -1.34
N ASP A 312 -27.65 -20.71 -2.46
CA ASP A 312 -27.24 -21.63 -3.52
C ASP A 312 -25.90 -21.19 -4.14
N ILE A 313 -25.09 -22.18 -4.49
CA ILE A 313 -23.84 -21.99 -5.24
C ILE A 313 -24.23 -21.53 -6.65
N VAL A 314 -23.45 -20.62 -7.22
CA VAL A 314 -23.67 -20.25 -8.62
C VAL A 314 -23.43 -21.47 -9.50
N ASP A 315 -24.28 -21.65 -10.50
CA ASP A 315 -24.20 -22.74 -11.46
C ASP A 315 -22.75 -22.91 -11.97
N PRO A 316 -22.10 -24.05 -11.69
CA PRO A 316 -20.72 -24.32 -12.13
C PRO A 316 -20.54 -24.27 -13.65
N ASP A 317 -21.62 -24.45 -14.42
CA ASP A 317 -21.57 -24.38 -15.88
C ASP A 317 -21.39 -22.93 -16.37
N ILE A 318 -21.72 -21.93 -15.54
CA ILE A 318 -21.49 -20.52 -15.87
C ILE A 318 -20.03 -20.16 -15.55
N LYS A 319 -19.18 -20.10 -16.59
CA LYS A 319 -17.75 -19.79 -16.46
C LYS A 319 -17.43 -18.31 -16.28
N TYR A 320 -18.30 -17.42 -16.76
CA TYR A 320 -18.05 -15.97 -16.73
C TYR A 320 -19.24 -15.18 -16.24
N GLN A 321 -18.98 -14.19 -15.39
CA GLN A 321 -20.01 -13.32 -14.80
C GLN A 321 -19.70 -11.84 -15.03
N ILE A 322 -20.69 -11.08 -15.46
CA ILE A 322 -20.53 -9.63 -15.65
C ILE A 322 -20.63 -8.94 -14.29
N MET A 323 -19.48 -8.55 -13.71
CA MET A 323 -19.40 -7.78 -12.48
C MET A 323 -20.08 -6.41 -12.64
N LEU A 324 -19.73 -5.69 -13.70
CA LEU A 324 -20.20 -4.34 -13.99
C LEU A 324 -20.28 -4.11 -15.50
N SER A 325 -21.31 -3.40 -15.96
CA SER A 325 -21.44 -2.97 -17.37
C SER A 325 -22.05 -1.58 -17.42
N PHE A 326 -21.45 -0.71 -18.26
CA PHE A 326 -21.91 0.65 -18.46
C PHE A 326 -21.74 1.10 -19.92
N PRO A 327 -22.80 1.62 -20.56
CA PRO A 327 -24.21 1.41 -20.23
C PRO A 327 -24.54 -0.08 -20.16
N LYS A 328 -25.65 -0.45 -19.51
CA LYS A 328 -26.05 -1.86 -19.42
C LYS A 328 -26.49 -2.36 -20.79
N VAL A 329 -25.71 -3.28 -21.37
CA VAL A 329 -26.01 -3.90 -22.67
C VAL A 329 -26.16 -5.41 -22.48
N PRO A 330 -27.20 -6.05 -23.06
CA PRO A 330 -27.34 -7.50 -23.01
C PRO A 330 -26.30 -8.15 -23.93
N ILE A 331 -25.26 -8.73 -23.34
CA ILE A 331 -24.28 -9.57 -24.04
C ILE A 331 -24.54 -11.02 -23.64
N LYS A 332 -24.56 -11.90 -24.64
CA LYS A 332 -24.76 -13.34 -24.42
C LYS A 332 -23.50 -13.95 -23.81
N LEU A 333 -23.67 -14.86 -22.85
CA LEU A 333 -22.56 -15.53 -22.17
C LEU A 333 -21.69 -16.33 -23.15
N ASP A 334 -22.29 -16.99 -24.14
CA ASP A 334 -21.57 -17.75 -25.18
C ASP A 334 -20.57 -16.88 -25.96
N VAL A 335 -20.87 -15.58 -26.12
CA VAL A 335 -19.96 -14.63 -26.76
C VAL A 335 -18.78 -14.33 -25.84
N LEU A 336 -19.01 -14.17 -24.53
CA LEU A 336 -17.93 -13.98 -23.56
C LEU A 336 -17.02 -15.21 -23.48
N GLU A 337 -17.61 -16.41 -23.49
CA GLU A 337 -16.85 -17.65 -23.50
C GLU A 337 -15.94 -17.74 -24.70
N LYS A 338 -16.48 -17.49 -25.89
CA LYS A 338 -15.70 -17.45 -27.13
C LYS A 338 -14.59 -16.39 -27.09
N LEU A 339 -14.92 -15.18 -26.65
CA LEU A 339 -13.98 -14.06 -26.58
C LEU A 339 -12.81 -14.31 -25.62
N ILE A 340 -13.05 -15.03 -24.52
CA ILE A 340 -12.00 -15.31 -23.54
C ILE A 340 -11.23 -16.59 -23.92
N SER A 341 -11.90 -17.61 -24.49
CA SER A 341 -11.24 -18.84 -24.95
C SER A 341 -10.31 -18.60 -26.15
N GLU A 342 -10.76 -17.85 -27.16
CA GLU A 342 -9.94 -17.50 -28.35
C GLU A 342 -8.71 -16.63 -28.00
N ASN A 343 -8.70 -16.08 -26.79
CA ASN A 343 -7.70 -15.13 -26.32
C ASN A 343 -6.80 -15.73 -25.22
N ASN A 344 -7.10 -16.96 -24.75
CA ASN A 344 -6.26 -17.72 -23.83
C ASN A 344 -5.23 -18.59 -24.58
N GLU A 345 -5.41 -18.85 -25.88
CA GLU A 345 -4.44 -19.60 -26.71
C GLU A 345 -3.16 -18.79 -27.02
N ASP A 346 -3.26 -17.46 -27.01
CA ASP A 346 -2.13 -16.54 -26.99
C ASP A 346 -1.84 -16.15 -25.53
N GLU A 347 -0.70 -16.59 -24.97
CA GLU A 347 -0.28 -16.27 -23.59
C GLU A 347 -0.60 -14.80 -23.21
N PHE A 348 -1.59 -14.62 -22.35
CA PHE A 348 -2.04 -13.32 -21.85
C PHE A 348 -0.96 -12.76 -20.91
N SER A 349 0.09 -12.16 -21.46
CA SER A 349 0.90 -11.25 -20.64
C SER A 349 -0.06 -10.15 -20.16
N MET A 350 -0.03 -9.85 -18.86
CA MET A 350 -0.92 -8.86 -18.23
C MET A 350 -0.97 -7.50 -18.98
N ASN A 351 0.01 -7.20 -19.81
CA ASN A 351 0.11 -5.92 -20.53
C ASN A 351 -0.35 -5.96 -21.99
N LYS A 352 -0.73 -7.12 -22.52
CA LYS A 352 -1.24 -7.23 -23.88
C LYS A 352 -2.73 -6.90 -23.89
N SER A 353 -3.11 -5.96 -24.76
CA SER A 353 -4.50 -5.74 -25.14
C SER A 353 -4.73 -6.38 -26.51
N SER A 354 -5.86 -7.05 -26.68
CA SER A 354 -6.27 -7.63 -27.96
C SER A 354 -7.61 -7.07 -28.40
N ILE A 355 -7.83 -7.04 -29.72
CA ILE A 355 -9.10 -6.63 -30.31
C ILE A 355 -9.61 -7.80 -31.13
N ILE A 356 -10.76 -8.35 -30.72
CA ILE A 356 -11.40 -9.50 -31.37
C ILE A 356 -12.63 -9.02 -32.13
N TYR A 357 -12.80 -9.53 -33.35
CA TYR A 357 -13.93 -9.20 -34.22
C TYR A 357 -14.88 -10.38 -34.31
N ILE A 358 -16.16 -10.17 -33.94
CA ILE A 358 -17.21 -11.17 -34.08
C ILE A 358 -18.33 -10.58 -34.93
N GLY A 359 -18.42 -11.03 -36.19
CA GLY A 359 -19.34 -10.46 -37.16
C GLY A 359 -19.00 -8.99 -37.45
N LYS A 360 -19.92 -8.08 -37.13
CA LYS A 360 -19.69 -6.62 -37.28
C LYS A 360 -19.17 -5.94 -36.01
N ALA A 361 -19.21 -6.64 -34.88
CA ALA A 361 -18.81 -6.15 -33.59
C ALA A 361 -17.29 -6.28 -33.37
N ALA A 362 -16.73 -5.37 -32.57
CA ALA A 362 -15.35 -5.44 -32.10
C ALA A 362 -15.30 -5.40 -30.57
N TYR A 363 -14.37 -6.14 -29.98
CA TYR A 363 -14.19 -6.27 -28.53
C TYR A 363 -12.72 -6.03 -28.19
N LEU A 364 -12.43 -4.94 -27.50
CA LEU A 364 -11.11 -4.71 -26.92
C LEU A 364 -11.07 -5.37 -25.55
N ILE A 365 -10.12 -6.27 -25.35
CA ILE A 365 -10.01 -7.10 -24.16
C ILE A 365 -8.66 -6.85 -23.51
N MET A 366 -8.67 -6.67 -22.19
CA MET A 366 -7.46 -6.61 -21.40
C MET A 366 -7.72 -7.15 -20.00
N ARG A 367 -6.85 -8.03 -19.52
CA ARG A 367 -6.91 -8.55 -18.16
C ARG A 367 -6.73 -7.39 -17.17
N VAL A 368 -7.34 -7.45 -15.99
CA VAL A 368 -7.17 -6.46 -14.92
C VAL A 368 -6.43 -7.11 -13.77
N ASP A 369 -7.00 -8.21 -13.28
CA ASP A 369 -6.45 -9.06 -12.23
C ASP A 369 -6.48 -10.52 -12.72
N THR A 370 -5.98 -11.45 -11.90
CA THR A 370 -5.92 -12.88 -12.24
C THR A 370 -7.26 -13.43 -12.72
N ARG A 371 -8.41 -13.08 -12.11
CA ARG A 371 -9.72 -13.60 -12.55
C ARG A 371 -10.63 -12.54 -13.16
N ILE A 372 -10.12 -11.35 -13.45
CA ILE A 372 -10.95 -10.21 -13.87
C ILE A 372 -10.45 -9.66 -15.18
N THR A 373 -11.35 -9.56 -16.15
CA THR A 373 -11.09 -9.05 -17.49
C THR A 373 -11.94 -7.81 -17.75
N PHE A 374 -11.31 -6.78 -18.31
CA PHE A 374 -11.98 -5.58 -18.79
C PHE A 374 -12.23 -5.69 -20.29
N ILE A 375 -13.47 -5.41 -20.70
CA ILE A 375 -13.89 -5.50 -22.10
C ILE A 375 -14.55 -4.19 -22.52
N ILE A 376 -14.15 -3.65 -23.67
CA ILE A 376 -14.83 -2.56 -24.37
C ILE A 376 -15.49 -3.13 -25.61
N PHE A 377 -16.81 -2.96 -25.71
CA PHE A 377 -17.63 -3.46 -26.80
C PHE A 377 -17.98 -2.32 -27.77
N TYR A 378 -17.72 -2.54 -29.06
CA TYR A 378 -18.04 -1.64 -30.16
C TYR A 378 -18.96 -2.33 -31.18
N ASN A 379 -19.98 -1.61 -31.69
CA ASN A 379 -20.85 -2.10 -32.77
C ASN A 379 -20.16 -2.15 -34.14
N SER A 380 -19.01 -1.50 -34.27
CA SER A 380 -18.19 -1.44 -35.48
C SER A 380 -16.73 -1.38 -35.09
N LYS A 381 -15.85 -1.50 -36.08
CA LYS A 381 -14.41 -1.27 -35.90
C LYS A 381 -14.15 0.11 -35.25
N PRO A 382 -13.35 0.18 -34.17
CA PRO A 382 -13.00 1.47 -33.55
C PRO A 382 -12.17 2.32 -34.53
N LYS A 383 -12.36 3.64 -34.48
CA LYS A 383 -11.70 4.59 -35.39
C LYS A 383 -10.17 4.60 -35.27
N ASN A 384 -9.65 4.42 -34.05
CA ASN A 384 -8.21 4.38 -33.78
C ASN A 384 -7.91 3.33 -32.69
N GLU A 385 -7.58 2.12 -33.13
CA GLU A 385 -7.30 0.98 -32.24
C GLU A 385 -6.19 1.28 -31.23
N GLU A 386 -5.06 1.87 -31.66
CA GLU A 386 -3.91 2.12 -30.78
C GLU A 386 -4.21 3.14 -29.69
N LYS A 387 -4.98 4.19 -30.02
CA LYS A 387 -5.44 5.17 -29.04
C LYS A 387 -6.37 4.53 -27.99
N GLU A 388 -7.28 3.65 -28.43
CA GLU A 388 -8.18 2.93 -27.53
C GLU A 388 -7.43 1.97 -26.60
N LYS A 389 -6.43 1.24 -27.14
CA LYS A 389 -5.52 0.41 -26.33
C LYS A 389 -4.77 1.24 -25.29
N SER A 390 -4.21 2.38 -25.68
CA SER A 390 -3.46 3.28 -24.78
C SER A 390 -4.33 3.84 -23.65
N ASN A 391 -5.53 4.36 -23.97
CA ASN A 391 -6.47 4.86 -22.97
C ASN A 391 -6.92 3.76 -21.99
N THR A 392 -7.13 2.54 -22.52
CA THR A 392 -7.53 1.39 -21.71
C THR A 392 -6.39 0.95 -20.80
N PHE A 393 -5.17 0.90 -21.31
CA PHE A 393 -3.95 0.63 -20.54
C PHE A 393 -3.79 1.60 -19.36
N GLU A 394 -3.97 2.90 -19.60
CA GLU A 394 -3.91 3.90 -18.54
C GLU A 394 -4.97 3.66 -17.45
N PHE A 395 -6.21 3.34 -17.83
CA PHE A 395 -7.28 3.05 -16.87
C PHE A 395 -6.97 1.79 -16.04
N ILE A 396 -6.52 0.71 -16.67
CA ILE A 396 -6.20 -0.54 -15.96
C ILE A 396 -4.93 -0.42 -15.12
N SER A 397 -3.91 0.31 -15.56
CA SER A 397 -2.71 0.59 -14.75
C SER A 397 -3.07 1.29 -13.42
N GLN A 398 -4.10 2.14 -13.43
CA GLN A 398 -4.64 2.73 -12.20
C GLN A 398 -5.39 1.71 -11.34
N LEU A 399 -6.17 0.81 -11.93
CA LEU A 399 -6.86 -0.28 -11.21
C LEU A 399 -5.89 -1.29 -10.57
N ARG A 400 -4.74 -1.52 -11.19
CA ARG A 400 -3.67 -2.41 -10.68
C ARG A 400 -2.76 -1.77 -9.64
N CYS A 401 -2.93 -0.48 -9.35
CA CYS A 401 -2.05 0.28 -8.45
C CYS A 401 -0.57 0.38 -8.92
N HIS A 402 -0.22 0.03 -10.16
CA HIS A 402 1.16 0.06 -10.66
C HIS A 402 1.82 1.42 -10.50
N ARG A 403 1.09 2.50 -10.78
CA ARG A 403 1.61 3.87 -10.63
C ARG A 403 1.78 4.32 -9.19
N LEU A 404 1.26 3.58 -8.21
CA LEU A 404 1.32 3.97 -6.81
C LEU A 404 2.57 3.45 -6.12
N PHE A 405 2.99 2.22 -6.41
CA PHE A 405 4.13 1.61 -5.70
C PHE A 405 5.45 2.35 -5.95
N PRO A 406 5.80 2.76 -7.18
CA PRO A 406 7.03 3.51 -7.43
C PRO A 406 7.05 4.88 -6.76
N LEU A 407 5.87 5.44 -6.41
CA LEU A 407 5.81 6.72 -5.74
C LEU A 407 6.42 6.68 -4.34
N ILE A 408 6.50 5.50 -3.72
CA ILE A 408 7.05 5.33 -2.37
C ILE A 408 8.49 5.85 -2.25
N ASN A 409 9.26 5.76 -3.33
CA ASN A 409 10.64 6.25 -3.41
C ASN A 409 10.76 7.64 -4.06
N SER A 410 9.66 8.24 -4.53
CA SER A 410 9.70 9.50 -5.26
C SER A 410 9.60 10.72 -4.34
N SER A 411 10.50 11.70 -4.48
CA SER A 411 10.43 13.00 -3.78
C SER A 411 9.27 13.90 -4.26
N ASN A 412 8.59 13.51 -5.35
CA ASN A 412 7.52 14.28 -6.00
C ASN A 412 6.12 13.97 -5.42
N TYR A 413 5.93 14.15 -4.12
CA TYR A 413 4.63 13.96 -3.46
C TYR A 413 3.69 15.19 -3.47
N LEU A 414 4.07 16.30 -4.12
CA LEU A 414 3.38 17.59 -3.97
C LEU A 414 2.69 18.14 -5.22
N VAL A 415 2.34 17.30 -6.20
CA VAL A 415 1.51 17.76 -7.32
C VAL A 415 0.39 16.76 -7.59
N HIS A 416 -0.82 17.16 -7.19
CA HIS A 416 -2.17 16.71 -7.58
C HIS A 416 -3.08 16.32 -6.42
#